data_AF-A0A8T3TLJ3-F1
#
_entry.id   AF-A0A8T3TLJ3-F1
#
_cell.length_a   1.000
_cell.length_b   1.000
_cell.length_c   1.000
_cell.angle_alpha   90.00
_cell.angle_beta   90.00
_cell.angle_gamma   90.00
#
_symmetry.space_group_name_H-M   'P 1'
#
loop_
_entity.id
_entity.type
_entity.pdbx_description
1 polymer ?
#
loop_
_entity_poly.entity_id
_entity_poly.type
_entity_poly.pdbx_seq_one_letter_code
_entity_poly.pdbx_strand_id
1 'polypeptide(L)'
;MGQRRLPARLVGNRAGNHEASGPDRAGASTSTPLERSSRVTETTPAEIVPEPEVRAPVDRQPTTGSAPGAGASALEQEGEVAADYLEGLLDITDLDGDIDMDVENDRALVSIVGGQLGHLVGDEGKVLEALQELTRLAVLRETGQRSRLMLDVDGYRAARRTELTELARQAVDEVEGNASPVRLAPMSPFERKVVHDAVASAGLRSESEGEEPDRRVVVHPS
;
A
#
# COMPACT_ATOMS: atom_id res chain seq x y z
N MET A 1 24.49 54.03 24.66
CA MET A 1 24.32 53.87 26.13
C MET A 1 23.70 52.50 26.33
N GLY A 2 24.45 51.44 26.67
CA GLY A 2 24.97 51.17 28.02
C GLY A 2 23.78 50.74 28.90
N GLN A 3 23.68 49.53 29.49
CA GLN A 3 24.66 48.59 30.01
C GLN A 3 24.00 47.19 30.04
N ARG A 4 24.60 46.06 29.63
CA ARG A 4 25.67 45.26 30.26
C ARG A 4 25.27 44.53 31.56
N ARG A 5 25.19 43.19 31.48
CA ARG A 5 25.85 42.14 32.32
C ARG A 5 24.96 41.03 32.91
N LEU A 6 25.22 39.81 32.43
CA LEU A 6 25.11 38.47 33.06
C LEU A 6 26.07 38.33 34.29
N PRO A 7 26.33 37.15 34.93
CA PRO A 7 25.71 35.80 34.92
C PRO A 7 25.58 35.11 36.33
N ALA A 8 25.14 33.84 36.30
CA ALA A 8 25.65 32.69 37.09
C ALA A 8 24.76 32.14 38.22
N ARG A 9 24.44 30.82 38.14
CA ARG A 9 25.16 29.81 38.94
C ARG A 9 24.83 28.37 38.54
N LEU A 10 25.92 27.62 38.46
CA LEU A 10 26.13 26.18 38.35
C LEU A 10 26.03 25.53 39.75
N VAL A 11 25.74 24.22 39.78
CA VAL A 11 26.38 23.14 40.58
C VAL A 11 25.35 22.15 41.16
N GLY A 12 25.57 20.85 40.89
CA GLY A 12 24.96 19.77 41.66
C GLY A 12 25.07 18.39 41.01
N ASN A 13 26.28 17.82 40.97
CA ASN A 13 26.58 16.48 40.46
C ASN A 13 26.89 15.53 41.64
N ARG A 14 26.38 14.28 41.65
CA ARG A 14 26.89 13.04 42.33
C ARG A 14 25.74 12.01 42.44
N ALA A 15 25.84 10.82 41.83
CA ALA A 15 26.69 9.65 42.10
C ALA A 15 25.97 8.61 42.96
N GLY A 16 25.90 7.37 42.45
CA GLY A 16 25.38 6.19 43.16
C GLY A 16 25.48 4.93 42.32
N ASN A 17 26.69 4.38 42.17
CA ASN A 17 26.91 2.97 41.83
C ASN A 17 26.53 2.10 43.03
N HIS A 18 25.90 0.94 42.82
CA HIS A 18 26.11 -0.24 43.66
C HIS A 18 25.90 -1.54 42.87
N GLU A 19 26.77 -2.49 43.22
CA GLU A 19 27.11 -3.75 42.57
C GLU A 19 26.20 -4.92 42.97
N ALA A 20 26.15 -5.94 42.10
CA ALA A 20 26.11 -7.38 42.43
C ALA A 20 26.32 -8.12 41.07
N SER A 21 27.42 -8.82 40.72
CA SER A 21 28.11 -9.97 41.35
C SER A 21 27.15 -11.16 41.51
N GLY A 22 26.95 -12.07 40.55
CA GLY A 22 27.80 -13.17 40.03
C GLY A 22 27.13 -14.54 40.37
N PRO A 23 27.61 -15.74 39.99
CA PRO A 23 28.40 -16.18 38.82
C PRO A 23 27.94 -17.54 38.17
N ASP A 24 28.74 -18.00 37.20
CA ASP A 24 29.08 -19.41 36.81
C ASP A 24 28.11 -20.28 35.96
N ARG A 25 28.50 -20.65 34.71
CA ARG A 25 29.39 -21.76 34.24
C ARG A 25 28.65 -23.11 34.25
N ALA A 26 28.81 -24.09 33.35
CA ALA A 26 29.87 -24.50 32.43
C ALA A 26 29.31 -25.53 31.41
N GLY A 27 30.14 -25.93 30.43
CA GLY A 27 30.01 -27.22 29.74
C GLY A 27 30.27 -27.12 28.24
N ALA A 28 31.49 -26.87 27.77
CA ALA A 28 32.60 -27.83 27.59
C ALA A 28 32.40 -28.80 26.40
N SER A 29 33.25 -28.59 25.40
CA SER A 29 33.58 -29.44 24.26
C SER A 29 33.94 -30.88 24.64
N THR A 30 33.68 -31.84 23.75
CA THR A 30 34.74 -32.76 23.27
C THR A 30 34.26 -33.58 22.08
N SER A 31 35.26 -33.94 21.28
CA SER A 31 35.25 -34.58 19.98
C SER A 31 35.58 -36.08 20.08
N THR A 32 35.16 -36.81 19.03
CA THR A 32 35.79 -38.01 18.43
C THR A 32 35.60 -39.40 19.10
N PRO A 33 35.82 -40.53 18.39
CA PRO A 33 34.75 -41.48 18.03
C PRO A 33 35.08 -42.95 18.39
N LEU A 34 34.16 -43.91 18.22
CA LEU A 34 34.52 -45.33 18.15
C LEU A 34 33.43 -46.23 17.53
N GLU A 35 33.90 -47.40 17.15
CA GLU A 35 33.53 -48.28 16.04
C GLU A 35 32.30 -49.21 16.22
N ARG A 36 31.76 -49.56 15.03
CA ARG A 36 31.34 -50.89 14.52
C ARG A 36 30.27 -51.76 15.21
N SER A 37 29.34 -52.17 14.33
CA SER A 37 28.74 -53.52 14.16
C SER A 37 27.70 -53.93 15.21
N SER A 38 26.47 -54.35 14.90
CA SER A 38 26.09 -55.39 13.92
C SER A 38 24.56 -55.52 13.84
N ARG A 39 24.08 -56.09 12.72
CA ARG A 39 22.83 -56.87 12.52
C ARG A 39 21.46 -56.17 12.41
N VAL A 40 21.08 -55.97 11.14
CA VAL A 40 19.94 -56.60 10.43
C VAL A 40 18.70 -56.98 11.26
N THR A 41 17.57 -56.35 10.94
CA THR A 41 16.33 -57.08 10.68
C THR A 41 15.56 -56.40 9.55
N GLU A 42 15.17 -57.26 8.62
CA GLU A 42 14.39 -57.02 7.41
C GLU A 42 13.00 -56.50 7.77
N THR A 43 12.56 -55.41 7.12
CA THR A 43 11.16 -54.97 7.15
C THR A 43 10.78 -54.53 5.76
N THR A 44 9.77 -55.23 5.23
CA THR A 44 9.13 -55.14 3.92
C THR A 44 8.93 -53.71 3.42
N PRO A 45 9.16 -53.40 2.13
CA PRO A 45 8.84 -52.09 1.57
C PRO A 45 7.32 -51.88 1.53
N ALA A 46 6.85 -50.81 2.19
CA ALA A 46 5.50 -50.33 2.04
C ALA A 46 5.31 -49.72 0.64
N GLU A 47 4.25 -50.15 -0.03
CA GLU A 47 3.76 -49.67 -1.30
C GLU A 47 3.42 -48.17 -1.20
N ILE A 48 4.13 -47.36 -1.98
CA ILE A 48 3.95 -45.90 -2.05
C ILE A 48 2.66 -45.65 -2.84
N VAL A 49 1.60 -45.28 -2.13
CA VAL A 49 0.39 -44.69 -2.74
C VAL A 49 0.73 -43.23 -3.07
N PRO A 50 0.70 -42.80 -4.34
CA PRO A 50 0.95 -41.40 -4.66
C PRO A 50 -0.20 -40.53 -4.13
N GLU A 51 0.15 -39.49 -3.37
CA GLU A 51 -0.76 -38.43 -2.94
C GLU A 51 -1.36 -37.71 -4.15
N PRO A 52 -2.64 -37.29 -4.11
CA PRO A 52 -3.24 -36.56 -5.21
C PRO A 52 -2.61 -35.16 -5.33
N GLU A 53 -2.02 -34.86 -6.49
CA GLU A 53 -1.54 -33.52 -6.83
C GLU A 53 -2.68 -32.50 -6.76
N VAL A 54 -2.59 -31.59 -5.79
CA VAL A 54 -3.42 -30.39 -5.72
C VAL A 54 -2.98 -29.48 -6.86
N ARG A 55 -3.73 -29.49 -7.96
CA ARG A 55 -3.57 -28.54 -9.06
C ARG A 55 -3.85 -27.13 -8.56
N ALA A 56 -2.83 -26.29 -8.54
CA ALA A 56 -2.97 -24.85 -8.37
C ALA A 56 -3.94 -24.28 -9.43
N PRO A 57 -4.74 -23.24 -9.11
CA PRO A 57 -5.59 -22.60 -10.09
C PRO A 57 -4.72 -22.01 -11.20
N VAL A 58 -4.89 -22.51 -12.41
CA VAL A 58 -4.32 -21.94 -13.62
C VAL A 58 -4.91 -20.54 -13.78
N ASP A 59 -4.05 -19.54 -13.66
CA ASP A 59 -4.32 -18.16 -14.00
C ASP A 59 -4.76 -18.10 -15.46
N ARG A 60 -6.07 -18.05 -15.70
CA ARG A 60 -6.63 -17.85 -17.03
C ARG A 60 -6.41 -16.38 -17.37
N GLN A 61 -5.31 -16.10 -18.07
CA GLN A 61 -5.20 -14.86 -18.83
C GLN A 61 -6.45 -14.72 -19.71
N PRO A 62 -7.11 -13.54 -19.73
CA PRO A 62 -8.20 -13.31 -20.66
C PRO A 62 -7.64 -13.36 -22.08
N THR A 63 -8.13 -14.32 -22.86
CA THR A 63 -7.88 -14.38 -24.30
C THR A 63 -8.48 -13.13 -24.92
N THR A 64 -7.62 -12.27 -25.45
CA THR A 64 -8.00 -11.10 -26.25
C THR A 64 -8.71 -11.57 -27.52
N GLY A 65 -10.01 -11.31 -27.57
CA GLY A 65 -10.85 -11.66 -28.71
C GLY A 65 -12.30 -11.24 -28.46
N SER A 66 -12.51 -10.03 -27.95
CA SER A 66 -13.86 -9.47 -27.86
C SER A 66 -14.14 -8.67 -29.13
N ALA A 67 -15.25 -8.98 -29.80
CA ALA A 67 -15.77 -8.16 -30.89
C ALA A 67 -15.92 -6.70 -30.40
N PRO A 68 -15.67 -5.70 -31.25
CA PRO A 68 -15.58 -4.29 -30.83
C PRO A 68 -16.86 -3.70 -30.23
N GLY A 69 -17.98 -4.43 -30.23
CA GLY A 69 -19.23 -4.04 -29.56
C GLY A 69 -19.54 -4.79 -28.25
N ALA A 70 -18.90 -5.93 -27.98
CA ALA A 70 -19.18 -6.72 -26.78
C ALA A 70 -18.46 -6.18 -25.53
N GLY A 71 -17.36 -5.43 -25.71
CA GLY A 71 -16.64 -4.77 -24.62
C GLY A 71 -17.41 -3.57 -24.05
N ALA A 72 -17.95 -2.71 -24.91
CA ALA A 72 -18.68 -1.50 -24.46
C ALA A 72 -19.92 -1.85 -23.64
N SER A 73 -20.77 -2.76 -24.14
CA SER A 73 -21.97 -3.20 -23.42
C SER A 73 -21.64 -3.89 -22.08
N ALA A 74 -20.51 -4.58 -21.97
CA ALA A 74 -20.08 -5.18 -20.71
C ALA A 74 -19.62 -4.12 -19.68
N LEU A 75 -18.95 -3.05 -20.15
CA LEU A 75 -18.52 -1.94 -19.29
C LEU A 75 -19.70 -1.08 -18.83
N GLU A 76 -20.70 -0.88 -19.68
CA GLU A 76 -21.98 -0.24 -19.32
C GLU A 76 -22.69 -1.05 -18.23
N GLN A 77 -22.83 -2.37 -18.41
CA GLN A 77 -23.43 -3.25 -17.41
C GLN A 77 -22.63 -3.26 -16.08
N GLU A 78 -21.31 -3.23 -16.15
CA GLU A 78 -20.45 -3.10 -14.96
C GLU A 78 -20.69 -1.79 -14.22
N GLY A 79 -20.85 -0.67 -14.95
CA GLY A 79 -21.22 0.62 -14.40
C GLY A 79 -22.59 0.59 -13.71
N GLU A 80 -23.61 0.04 -14.36
CA GLU A 80 -24.97 -0.07 -13.82
C GLU A 80 -25.01 -0.83 -12.48
N VAL A 81 -24.38 -2.02 -12.43
CA VAL A 81 -24.32 -2.81 -11.20
C VAL A 81 -23.58 -2.07 -10.08
N ALA A 82 -22.53 -1.33 -10.41
CA ALA A 82 -21.79 -0.54 -9.45
C ALA A 82 -22.61 0.65 -8.94
N ALA A 83 -23.33 1.34 -9.82
CA ALA A 83 -24.23 2.43 -9.47
C ALA A 83 -25.33 1.94 -8.54
N ASP A 84 -25.99 0.81 -8.84
CA ASP A 84 -27.02 0.21 -7.99
C ASP A 84 -26.49 -0.09 -6.56
N TYR A 85 -25.27 -0.63 -6.47
CA TYR A 85 -24.63 -0.91 -5.18
C TYR A 85 -24.36 0.37 -4.38
N LEU A 86 -23.86 1.41 -5.04
CA LEU A 86 -23.52 2.69 -4.40
C LEU A 86 -24.77 3.50 -4.05
N GLU A 87 -25.80 3.50 -4.90
CA GLU A 87 -27.10 4.12 -4.62
C GLU A 87 -27.71 3.52 -3.36
N GLY A 88 -27.74 2.18 -3.26
CA GLY A 88 -28.20 1.51 -2.05
C GLY A 88 -27.38 1.86 -0.79
N LEU A 89 -26.08 2.12 -0.94
CA LEU A 89 -25.25 2.59 0.17
C LEU A 89 -25.61 4.04 0.58
N LEU A 90 -25.76 4.94 -0.39
CA LEU A 90 -26.11 6.34 -0.14
C LEU A 90 -27.47 6.44 0.54
N ASP A 91 -28.45 5.65 0.10
CA ASP A 91 -29.78 5.56 0.71
C ASP A 91 -29.71 5.09 2.17
N ILE A 92 -28.97 4.02 2.45
CA ILE A 92 -28.84 3.49 3.82
C ILE A 92 -28.16 4.48 4.76
N THR A 93 -27.29 5.34 4.22
CA THR A 93 -26.48 6.28 4.98
C THR A 93 -27.04 7.70 5.00
N ASP A 94 -28.21 7.93 4.37
CA ASP A 94 -28.85 9.24 4.22
C ASP A 94 -27.86 10.29 3.65
N LEU A 95 -27.15 9.95 2.56
CA LEU A 95 -26.20 10.85 1.89
C LEU A 95 -26.74 11.36 0.56
N ASP A 96 -26.79 12.69 0.41
CA ASP A 96 -27.23 13.37 -0.82
C ASP A 96 -26.11 13.39 -1.87
N GLY A 97 -25.85 12.27 -2.56
CA GLY A 97 -24.87 12.19 -3.65
C GLY A 97 -25.50 11.73 -4.96
N ASP A 98 -25.16 12.41 -6.06
CA ASP A 98 -25.57 12.01 -7.40
C ASP A 98 -24.52 11.08 -8.01
N ILE A 99 -24.96 10.02 -8.69
CA ILE A 99 -24.07 9.03 -9.31
C ILE A 99 -24.00 9.27 -10.82
N ASP A 100 -22.79 9.49 -11.32
CA ASP A 100 -22.47 9.57 -12.74
C ASP A 100 -21.67 8.34 -13.19
N MET A 101 -21.95 7.85 -14.39
CA MET A 101 -21.26 6.72 -15.01
C MET A 101 -20.62 7.13 -16.33
N ASP A 102 -19.42 6.64 -16.61
CA ASP A 102 -18.71 6.84 -17.87
C ASP A 102 -17.82 5.62 -18.20
N VAL A 103 -17.26 5.58 -19.41
CA VAL A 103 -16.29 4.58 -19.85
C VAL A 103 -15.03 5.28 -20.31
N GLU A 104 -13.92 5.04 -19.61
CA GLU A 104 -12.65 5.68 -19.91
C GLU A 104 -11.51 4.65 -19.85
N ASN A 105 -10.62 4.62 -20.85
CA ASN A 105 -9.44 3.74 -20.87
C ASN A 105 -9.78 2.23 -20.68
N ASP A 106 -10.81 1.73 -21.38
CA ASP A 106 -11.29 0.34 -21.32
C ASP A 106 -11.68 -0.13 -19.90
N ARG A 107 -12.24 0.77 -19.09
CA ARG A 107 -12.82 0.47 -17.77
C ARG A 107 -14.04 1.35 -17.52
N ALA A 108 -14.98 0.84 -16.72
CA ALA A 108 -16.06 1.64 -16.19
C ALA A 108 -15.52 2.67 -15.18
N LEU A 109 -16.09 3.86 -15.20
CA LEU A 109 -15.87 4.92 -14.23
C LEU A 109 -17.21 5.22 -13.58
N VAL A 110 -17.22 5.22 -12.25
CA VAL A 110 -18.38 5.68 -11.47
C VAL A 110 -17.92 6.81 -10.57
N SER A 111 -18.64 7.91 -10.57
CA SER A 111 -18.35 9.10 -9.77
C SER A 111 -19.54 9.44 -8.90
N ILE A 112 -19.29 9.74 -7.63
CA ILE A 112 -20.31 10.30 -6.74
C ILE A 112 -20.02 11.80 -6.58
N VAL A 113 -20.99 12.64 -6.91
CA VAL A 113 -20.85 14.09 -6.93
C VAL A 113 -21.95 14.77 -6.13
N GLY A 114 -21.60 15.88 -5.48
CA GLY A 114 -22.59 16.72 -4.78
C GLY A 114 -22.88 16.27 -3.35
N GLY A 115 -23.40 17.20 -2.54
CA GLY A 115 -23.67 16.97 -1.12
C GLY A 115 -22.43 17.02 -0.22
N GLN A 116 -22.48 16.29 0.89
CA GLN A 116 -21.41 16.24 1.91
C GLN A 116 -20.70 14.88 1.89
N LEU A 117 -19.87 14.64 0.87
CA LEU A 117 -19.27 13.32 0.60
C LEU A 117 -17.88 13.11 1.22
N GLY A 118 -17.37 14.04 2.04
CA GLY A 118 -16.04 13.94 2.64
C GLY A 118 -15.82 12.65 3.44
N HIS A 119 -16.88 12.07 4.00
CA HIS A 119 -16.85 10.79 4.69
C HIS A 119 -16.61 9.59 3.77
N LEU A 120 -17.07 9.65 2.51
CA LEU A 120 -16.83 8.62 1.50
C LEU A 120 -15.40 8.63 0.98
N VAL A 121 -14.71 9.77 1.09
CA VAL A 121 -13.27 9.86 0.82
C VAL A 121 -12.48 9.30 2.00
N GLY A 122 -12.77 9.81 3.21
CA GLY A 122 -12.04 9.48 4.43
C GLY A 122 -10.59 9.98 4.43
N ASP A 123 -9.83 9.59 5.45
CA ASP A 123 -8.44 10.03 5.62
C ASP A 123 -7.56 9.58 4.45
N GLU A 124 -6.99 10.55 3.74
CA GLU A 124 -6.11 10.32 2.58
C GLU A 124 -6.75 9.43 1.48
N GLY A 125 -8.08 9.34 1.42
CA GLY A 125 -8.78 8.53 0.42
C GLY A 125 -8.88 7.04 0.78
N LYS A 126 -8.57 6.65 2.02
CA LYS A 126 -8.63 5.24 2.46
C LYS A 126 -10.04 4.65 2.38
N VAL A 127 -11.07 5.45 2.68
CA VAL A 127 -12.46 5.00 2.59
C VAL A 127 -12.87 4.87 1.12
N LEU A 128 -12.49 5.83 0.27
CA LEU A 128 -12.73 5.75 -1.17
C LEU A 128 -12.16 4.46 -1.78
N GLU A 129 -10.92 4.11 -1.42
CA GLU A 129 -10.29 2.90 -1.93
C GLU A 129 -10.99 1.63 -1.42
N ALA A 130 -11.41 1.60 -0.15
CA ALA A 130 -12.18 0.49 0.39
C ALA A 130 -13.55 0.35 -0.31
N LEU A 131 -14.24 1.46 -0.54
CA LEU A 131 -15.52 1.48 -1.27
C LEU A 131 -15.37 0.99 -2.71
N GLN A 132 -14.29 1.39 -3.39
CA GLN A 132 -13.98 0.89 -4.73
C GLN A 132 -13.86 -0.63 -4.75
N GLU A 133 -13.10 -1.20 -3.80
CA GLU A 133 -12.92 -2.66 -3.74
C GLU A 133 -14.22 -3.39 -3.40
N LEU A 134 -15.03 -2.86 -2.49
CA LEU A 134 -16.35 -3.42 -2.19
C LEU A 134 -17.27 -3.38 -3.42
N THR A 135 -17.25 -2.29 -4.16
CA THR A 135 -18.03 -2.12 -5.39
C THR A 135 -17.57 -3.11 -6.47
N ARG A 136 -16.25 -3.27 -6.66
CA ARG A 136 -15.70 -4.30 -7.58
C ARG A 136 -16.12 -5.72 -7.19
N LEU A 137 -16.22 -6.01 -5.90
CA LEU A 137 -16.72 -7.29 -5.40
C LEU A 137 -18.22 -7.47 -5.67
N ALA A 138 -19.02 -6.41 -5.52
CA ALA A 138 -20.44 -6.44 -5.88
C ALA A 138 -20.61 -6.72 -7.39
N VAL A 139 -19.85 -6.03 -8.25
CA VAL A 139 -19.84 -6.30 -9.70
C VAL A 139 -19.41 -7.73 -10.00
N LEU A 140 -18.34 -8.22 -9.37
CA LEU A 140 -17.88 -9.60 -9.56
C LEU A 140 -18.96 -10.62 -9.18
N ARG A 141 -19.71 -10.37 -8.11
CA ARG A 141 -20.77 -11.25 -7.66
C ARG A 141 -21.90 -11.36 -8.67
N GLU A 142 -22.32 -10.23 -9.27
CA GLU A 142 -23.45 -10.21 -10.21
C GLU A 142 -23.06 -10.61 -11.64
N THR A 143 -21.89 -10.17 -12.12
CA THR A 143 -21.44 -10.40 -13.50
C THR A 143 -20.58 -11.67 -13.66
N GLY A 144 -20.00 -12.16 -12.57
CA GLY A 144 -19.01 -13.25 -12.59
C GLY A 144 -17.65 -12.87 -13.20
N GLN A 145 -17.45 -11.60 -13.60
CA GLN A 145 -16.22 -11.09 -14.18
C GLN A 145 -15.50 -10.16 -13.21
N ARG A 146 -14.16 -10.21 -13.20
CA ARG A 146 -13.37 -9.26 -12.41
C ARG A 146 -13.44 -7.89 -13.07
N SER A 147 -14.00 -6.94 -12.33
CA SER A 147 -14.14 -5.55 -12.69
C SER A 147 -12.80 -4.80 -12.62
N ARG A 148 -12.57 -3.88 -13.57
CA ARG A 148 -11.48 -2.89 -13.53
C ARG A 148 -11.99 -1.49 -13.20
N LEU A 149 -13.25 -1.40 -12.77
CA LEU A 149 -13.97 -0.17 -12.43
C LEU A 149 -13.13 0.76 -11.57
N MET A 150 -13.20 2.05 -11.85
CA MET A 150 -12.64 3.08 -11.00
C MET A 150 -13.77 3.87 -10.34
N LEU A 151 -13.63 4.12 -9.04
CA LEU A 151 -14.53 4.96 -8.27
C LEU A 151 -13.84 6.29 -7.96
N ASP A 152 -14.56 7.39 -8.15
CA ASP A 152 -14.16 8.72 -7.71
C ASP A 152 -15.28 9.40 -6.91
N VAL A 153 -14.90 10.34 -6.05
CA VAL A 153 -15.83 11.11 -5.23
C VAL A 153 -15.39 12.57 -5.30
N ASP A 154 -16.28 13.44 -5.79
CA ASP A 154 -16.06 14.89 -5.91
C ASP A 154 -14.69 15.29 -6.53
N GLY A 155 -14.18 14.52 -7.50
CA GLY A 155 -12.90 14.85 -8.16
C GLY A 155 -11.67 14.59 -7.29
N TYR A 156 -11.81 13.86 -6.18
CA TYR A 156 -10.75 13.66 -5.18
C TYR A 156 -9.44 13.17 -5.81
N ARG A 157 -9.50 12.19 -6.74
CA ARG A 157 -8.27 11.63 -7.34
C ARG A 157 -7.48 12.66 -8.13
N ALA A 158 -8.17 13.57 -8.83
CA ALA A 158 -7.53 14.64 -9.59
C ALA A 158 -6.92 15.72 -8.67
N ALA A 159 -7.67 16.12 -7.63
CA ALA A 159 -7.19 17.05 -6.61
C ALA A 159 -5.95 16.49 -5.90
N ARG A 160 -6.02 15.23 -5.44
CA ARG A 160 -4.93 14.56 -4.73
C ARG A 160 -3.68 14.43 -5.59
N ARG A 161 -3.82 14.10 -6.88
CA ARG A 161 -2.68 14.06 -7.81
C ARG A 161 -2.01 15.42 -7.95
N THR A 162 -2.79 16.51 -7.97
CA THR A 162 -2.26 17.87 -8.03
C THR A 162 -1.48 18.21 -6.76
N GLU A 163 -2.03 17.92 -5.58
CA GLU A 163 -1.35 18.12 -4.29
C GLU A 163 -0.02 17.37 -4.21
N LEU A 164 0.01 16.10 -4.63
CA LEU A 164 1.22 15.28 -4.61
C LEU A 164 2.28 15.76 -5.60
N THR A 165 1.84 16.28 -6.74
CA THR A 165 2.76 16.87 -7.72
C THR A 165 3.41 18.14 -7.17
N GLU A 166 2.65 18.99 -6.49
CA GLU A 166 3.20 20.17 -5.81
C GLU A 166 4.09 19.80 -4.63
N LEU A 167 3.74 18.77 -3.85
CA LEU A 167 4.60 18.23 -2.79
C LEU A 167 5.94 17.73 -3.35
N ALA A 168 5.89 16.99 -4.47
CA ALA A 168 7.07 16.49 -5.14
C ALA A 168 7.96 17.63 -5.63
N ARG A 169 7.36 18.68 -6.22
CA ARG A 169 8.08 19.87 -6.65
C ARG A 169 8.76 20.60 -5.50
N GLN A 170 8.08 20.78 -4.37
CA GLN A 170 8.69 21.40 -3.19
C GLN A 170 9.88 20.59 -2.67
N ALA A 171 9.77 19.26 -2.69
CA ALA A 171 10.86 18.37 -2.30
C ALA A 171 12.05 18.46 -3.26
N VAL A 172 11.81 18.58 -4.56
CA VAL A 172 12.85 18.80 -5.57
C VAL A 172 13.58 20.12 -5.29
N ASP A 173 12.85 21.22 -5.12
CA ASP A 173 13.41 22.55 -4.86
C ASP A 173 14.27 22.55 -3.58
N GLU A 174 13.83 21.84 -2.53
CA GLU A 174 14.58 21.71 -1.27
C GLU A 174 15.87 20.89 -1.42
N VAL A 175 15.81 19.77 -2.17
CA VAL A 175 16.98 18.93 -2.44
C VAL A 175 18.03 19.68 -3.25
N GLU A 176 17.61 20.44 -4.27
CA GLU A 176 18.53 21.25 -5.08
C GLU A 176 19.17 22.40 -4.28
N GLY A 177 18.41 23.02 -3.38
CA GLY A 177 18.93 24.10 -2.52
C GLY A 177 19.90 23.63 -1.44
N ASN A 178 19.64 22.46 -0.84
CA ASN A 178 20.37 21.97 0.35
C ASN A 178 21.37 20.83 0.04
N ALA A 179 21.37 20.30 -1.19
CA ALA A 179 22.18 19.15 -1.63
C ALA A 179 22.09 17.93 -0.69
N SER A 180 20.93 17.75 -0.02
CA SER A 180 20.70 16.72 0.98
C SER A 180 19.40 15.98 0.68
N PRO A 181 19.30 14.66 0.93
CA PRO A 181 18.08 13.91 0.66
C PRO A 181 16.88 14.38 1.50
N VAL A 182 15.72 14.50 0.88
CA VAL A 182 14.45 14.86 1.54
C VAL A 182 13.56 13.63 1.66
N ARG A 183 13.04 13.38 2.86
CA ARG A 183 12.12 12.27 3.16
C ARG A 183 10.72 12.81 3.32
N LEU A 184 9.79 12.32 2.50
CA LEU A 184 8.39 12.70 2.59
C LEU A 184 7.65 11.91 3.68
N ALA A 185 6.41 12.33 3.95
CA ALA A 185 5.49 11.57 4.77
C ALA A 185 5.22 10.18 4.14
N PRO A 186 4.90 9.15 4.95
CA PRO A 186 4.36 7.90 4.42
C PRO A 186 3.13 8.16 3.56
N MET A 187 2.98 7.41 2.48
CA MET A 187 1.87 7.56 1.55
C MET A 187 1.65 6.24 0.81
N SER A 188 0.45 6.03 0.27
CA SER A 188 0.07 4.78 -0.41
C SER A 188 0.90 4.53 -1.68
N PRO A 189 0.93 3.28 -2.20
CA PRO A 189 1.66 2.96 -3.43
C PRO A 189 1.33 3.85 -4.63
N PHE A 190 0.05 4.22 -4.80
CA PHE A 190 -0.41 5.12 -5.86
C PHE A 190 0.21 6.50 -5.70
N GLU A 191 0.17 7.06 -4.49
CA GLU A 191 0.69 8.39 -4.21
C GLU A 191 2.20 8.45 -4.39
N ARG A 192 2.92 7.42 -3.93
CA ARG A 192 4.36 7.28 -4.16
C ARG A 192 4.68 7.29 -5.66
N LYS A 193 3.88 6.59 -6.48
CA LYS A 193 4.07 6.57 -7.94
C LYS A 193 3.92 7.97 -8.55
N VAL A 194 2.89 8.72 -8.16
CA VAL A 194 2.70 10.12 -8.61
C VAL A 194 3.92 10.97 -8.26
N VAL A 195 4.41 10.88 -7.02
CA VAL A 195 5.59 11.62 -6.58
C VAL A 195 6.84 11.19 -7.34
N HIS A 196 7.08 9.88 -7.51
CA HIS A 196 8.21 9.37 -8.28
C HIS A 196 8.21 9.89 -9.72
N ASP A 197 7.06 9.90 -10.38
CA ASP A 197 6.91 10.38 -11.75
C ASP A 197 7.18 11.90 -11.85
N ALA A 198 6.69 12.67 -10.88
CA ALA A 198 6.96 14.11 -10.80
C ALA A 198 8.45 14.42 -10.55
N VAL A 199 9.09 13.69 -9.62
CA VAL A 199 10.53 13.82 -9.32
C VAL A 199 11.38 13.44 -10.53
N ALA A 200 11.06 12.33 -11.20
CA ALA A 200 11.78 11.88 -12.40
C ALA A 200 11.64 12.89 -13.54
N SER A 201 10.47 13.52 -13.68
CA SER A 201 10.24 14.59 -14.67
C SER A 201 11.09 15.84 -14.41
N ALA A 202 11.47 16.10 -13.15
CA ALA A 202 12.41 17.14 -12.77
C ALA A 202 13.89 16.73 -12.93
N GLY A 203 14.17 15.47 -13.30
CA GLY A 203 15.53 14.97 -13.53
C GLY A 203 16.26 14.48 -12.28
N LEU A 204 15.60 14.42 -11.13
CA LEU A 204 16.14 13.87 -9.89
C LEU A 204 15.86 12.37 -9.75
N ARG A 205 16.54 11.72 -8.81
CA ARG A 205 16.31 10.33 -8.42
C ARG A 205 15.51 10.25 -7.14
N SER A 206 14.65 9.24 -7.04
CA SER A 206 13.88 8.95 -5.84
C SER A 206 13.77 7.46 -5.57
N GLU A 207 13.70 7.10 -4.30
CA GLU A 207 13.56 5.72 -3.82
C GLU A 207 12.43 5.61 -2.80
N SER A 208 11.78 4.46 -2.73
CA SER A 208 10.76 4.19 -1.71
C SER A 208 11.38 3.42 -0.55
N GLU A 209 11.49 4.04 0.63
CA GLU A 209 12.05 3.45 1.85
C GLU A 209 10.97 3.07 2.87
N GLY A 210 11.20 2.02 3.64
CA GLY A 210 10.29 1.53 4.69
C GLY A 210 9.34 0.42 4.25
N GLU A 211 8.57 -0.09 5.20
CA GLU A 211 7.53 -1.11 5.01
C GLU A 211 6.14 -0.48 5.19
N GLU A 212 5.11 -1.05 4.56
CA GLU A 212 3.75 -0.56 4.70
C GLU A 212 3.28 -0.72 6.16
N PRO A 213 2.65 0.28 6.81
CA PRO A 213 2.14 1.56 6.27
C PRO A 213 3.10 2.75 6.31
N ASP A 214 4.31 2.58 6.86
CA ASP A 214 5.29 3.65 7.06
C ASP A 214 6.18 3.92 5.83
N ARG A 215 5.85 3.31 4.70
CA ARG A 215 6.62 3.38 3.45
C ARG A 215 6.46 4.75 2.80
N ARG A 216 7.59 5.39 2.48
CA ARG A 216 7.67 6.79 2.02
C ARG A 216 8.61 6.96 0.84
N VAL A 217 8.50 8.07 0.13
CA VAL A 217 9.45 8.46 -0.92
C VAL A 217 10.58 9.31 -0.34
N VAL A 218 11.80 9.00 -0.77
CA VAL A 218 13.01 9.77 -0.50
C VAL A 218 13.53 10.32 -1.83
N VAL A 219 13.74 11.63 -1.88
CA VAL A 219 14.26 12.34 -3.06
C VAL A 219 15.74 12.61 -2.83
N HIS A 220 16.57 12.29 -3.82
CA HIS A 220 18.02 12.42 -3.76
C HIS A 220 18.52 13.51 -4.71
N PRO A 221 19.59 14.24 -4.34
CA PRO A 221 20.26 15.17 -5.25
C PRO A 221 20.89 14.41 -6.43
N SER A 222 21.04 15.10 -7.55
CA SER A 222 21.56 14.58 -8.83
C SER A 222 22.93 13.93 -8.74
#